data_AF-A0A3P7KDB9-F1
#
_entry.id   AF-A0A3P7KDB9-F1
#
_cell.length_a   1.000
_cell.length_b   1.000
_cell.length_c   1.000
_cell.angle_alpha   90.00
_cell.angle_beta   90.00
_cell.angle_gamma   90.00
#
_symmetry.space_group_name_H-M   'P 1'
#
loop_
_entity.id
_entity.type
_entity.pdbx_description
1 polymer ?
#
loop_
_entity_poly.entity_id
_entity_poly.type
_entity_poly.pdbx_seq_one_letter_code
_entity_poly.pdbx_strand_id
1 'polypeptide(L)'
;TLFAIILTACSPSSPAKLWKKYKSYMAEDILHRIRGENSNMNMDFTAEINNEALIMIEDLCLQIANKVLNQLGMPSLNRSAAASFDVELHREQNYNIADLSSYVQSNISKLTLEQRST
;
A
#
# COMPACT_ATOMS: atom_id res chain seq x y z
N THR A 1 8.97 -4.62 8.24
CA THR A 1 8.67 -4.47 9.68
C THR A 1 9.81 -3.94 10.54
N LEU A 2 10.98 -4.60 10.56
CA LEU A 2 12.11 -4.21 11.41
C LEU A 2 12.53 -2.73 11.25
N PHE A 3 12.59 -2.23 10.02
CA PHE A 3 13.03 -0.86 9.77
C PHE A 3 12.12 0.20 10.42
N ALA A 4 10.79 0.02 10.36
CA ALA A 4 9.84 0.93 11.00
C ALA A 4 9.97 0.90 12.54
N ILE A 5 10.24 -0.28 13.12
CA ILE A 5 10.53 -0.40 14.57
C ILE A 5 11.78 0.40 14.92
N ILE A 6 12.86 0.27 14.14
CA ILE A 6 14.09 1.03 14.35
C ILE A 6 13.80 2.54 14.30
N LEU A 7 13.05 3.00 13.30
CA LEU A 7 12.70 4.43 13.17
C LEU A 7 11.88 4.95 14.36
N THR A 8 10.88 4.18 14.78
CA THR A 8 9.89 4.63 15.77
C THR A 8 10.34 4.45 17.22
N ALA A 9 11.08 3.38 17.52
CA ALA A 9 11.45 3.00 18.89
C ALA A 9 12.93 3.26 19.22
N CYS A 10 13.83 3.23 18.23
CA CYS A 10 15.28 3.33 18.48
C CYS A 10 15.87 4.72 18.19
N SER A 11 15.08 5.64 17.62
CA SER A 11 15.47 7.03 17.33
C SER A 11 16.88 7.16 16.73
N PRO A 12 17.13 6.56 15.55
CA PRO A 12 18.46 6.54 14.96
C PRO A 12 18.96 7.95 14.69
N SER A 13 20.27 8.16 14.88
CA SER A 13 20.91 9.48 14.72
C SER A 13 20.86 10.04 13.30
N SER A 14 20.75 9.17 12.28
CA SER A 14 20.57 9.61 10.89
C SER A 14 19.68 8.65 10.08
N PRO A 15 18.35 8.78 10.20
CA PRO A 15 17.36 7.95 9.52
C PRO A 15 17.52 7.96 7.99
N ALA A 16 17.71 9.14 7.40
CA ALA A 16 17.91 9.28 5.95
C ALA A 16 19.18 8.59 5.42
N LYS A 17 20.29 8.59 6.18
CA LYS A 17 21.50 7.85 5.81
C LYS A 17 21.27 6.34 5.87
N LEU A 18 20.55 5.89 6.90
CA LEU A 18 20.19 4.49 7.05
C LEU A 18 19.32 4.02 5.88
N TRP A 19 18.30 4.80 5.51
CA TRP A 19 17.51 4.57 4.31
C TRP A 19 18.37 4.47 3.06
N LYS A 20 19.22 5.48 2.78
CA LYS A 20 20.06 5.48 1.58
C LYS A 20 20.96 4.24 1.47
N LYS A 21 21.43 3.72 2.60
CA LYS A 21 22.29 2.52 2.65
C LYS A 21 21.52 1.23 2.39
N TYR A 22 20.27 1.13 2.85
CA TYR A 22 19.52 -0.13 2.82
C TYR A 22 18.30 -0.13 1.89
N LYS A 23 18.00 0.96 1.19
CA LYS A 23 16.80 1.11 0.34
C LYS A 23 16.63 0.00 -0.71
N SER A 24 17.71 -0.51 -1.28
CA SER A 24 17.66 -1.60 -2.27
C SER A 24 17.13 -2.89 -1.65
N TYR A 25 17.59 -3.22 -0.45
CA TYR A 25 17.12 -4.38 0.30
C TYR A 25 15.67 -4.21 0.77
N MET A 26 15.28 -2.98 1.13
CA MET A 26 13.90 -2.70 1.56
C MET A 26 12.88 -2.75 0.42
N ALA A 27 13.33 -2.66 -0.83
CA ALA A 27 12.47 -2.61 -2.01
C ALA A 27 12.67 -3.83 -2.94
N GLU A 28 13.43 -4.84 -2.51
CA GLU A 28 13.76 -6.02 -3.30
C GLU A 28 12.50 -6.83 -3.64
N ASP A 29 11.64 -7.06 -2.64
CA ASP A 29 10.38 -7.78 -2.77
C ASP A 29 9.43 -7.08 -3.75
N ILE A 30 9.40 -5.74 -3.72
CA ILE A 30 8.62 -4.90 -4.63
C ILE A 30 9.16 -5.04 -6.06
N LEU A 31 10.48 -4.95 -6.23
CA LEU A 31 11.12 -5.15 -7.53
C LEU A 31 10.79 -6.53 -8.10
N HIS A 32 10.84 -7.58 -7.28
CA HIS A 32 10.45 -8.93 -7.69
C HIS A 32 9.00 -9.01 -8.13
N ARG A 33 8.08 -8.38 -7.39
CA ARG A 33 6.65 -8.33 -7.74
C ARG A 33 6.43 -7.63 -9.10
N ILE A 34 7.00 -6.45 -9.27
CA ILE A 34 6.86 -5.62 -10.49
C ILE A 34 7.50 -6.31 -11.71
N ARG A 35 8.63 -7.01 -11.53
CA ARG A 35 9.23 -7.82 -12.61
C ARG A 35 8.31 -8.95 -13.06
N GLY A 36 7.63 -9.61 -12.11
CA GLY A 36 6.64 -10.64 -12.40
C GLY A 36 5.42 -10.09 -13.14
N GLU A 37 4.87 -8.97 -12.67
CA GLU A 37 3.69 -8.31 -13.27
C GLU A 37 3.96 -7.83 -14.71
N ASN A 38 5.14 -7.24 -14.96
CA ASN A 38 5.49 -6.69 -16.27
C ASN A 38 6.16 -7.70 -17.21
N SER A 39 6.38 -8.95 -16.77
CA SER A 39 7.19 -9.94 -17.49
C SER A 39 8.57 -9.42 -17.92
N ASN A 40 9.12 -8.45 -17.18
CA ASN A 40 10.38 -7.78 -17.47
C ASN A 40 11.40 -8.06 -16.37
N MET A 41 12.09 -9.20 -16.47
CA MET A 41 13.08 -9.64 -15.47
C MET A 41 14.33 -8.75 -15.41
N ASN A 42 14.60 -7.96 -16.45
CA ASN A 42 15.78 -7.10 -16.57
C ASN A 42 15.55 -5.69 -16.02
N MET A 43 14.38 -5.39 -15.47
CA MET A 43 14.08 -4.09 -14.87
C MET A 43 14.97 -3.83 -13.66
N ASP A 44 15.59 -2.66 -13.60
CA ASP A 44 16.39 -2.21 -12.46
C ASP A 44 15.57 -1.42 -11.43
N PHE A 45 16.17 -1.11 -10.27
CA PHE A 45 15.55 -0.25 -9.27
C PHE A 45 15.26 1.15 -9.83
N THR A 46 14.00 1.55 -9.78
CA THR A 46 13.56 2.87 -10.20
C THR A 46 13.15 3.76 -9.02
N ALA A 47 12.87 5.03 -9.27
CA ALA A 47 12.39 5.94 -8.24
C ALA A 47 11.02 5.50 -7.68
N GLU A 48 10.18 4.92 -8.53
CA GLU A 48 8.84 4.42 -8.21
C GLU A 48 8.92 3.25 -7.22
N ILE A 49 9.82 2.31 -7.45
CA ILE A 49 10.07 1.16 -6.55
C ILE A 49 10.51 1.63 -5.16
N ASN A 50 11.42 2.61 -5.12
CA ASN A 50 11.85 3.20 -3.86
C ASN A 50 10.72 3.98 -3.16
N ASN A 51 9.86 4.65 -3.93
CA ASN A 51 8.73 5.39 -3.38
C ASN A 51 7.69 4.43 -2.78
N GLU A 52 7.41 3.29 -3.42
CA GLU A 52 6.52 2.27 -2.89
C GLU A 52 7.04 1.70 -1.55
N ALA A 53 8.33 1.41 -1.47
CA ALA A 53 8.94 0.97 -0.21
C ALA A 53 8.79 2.03 0.90
N LEU A 54 8.96 3.32 0.58
CA LEU A 54 8.74 4.40 1.55
C LEU A 54 7.29 4.46 2.02
N ILE A 55 6.30 4.24 1.13
CA ILE A 55 4.87 4.25 1.50
C ILE A 55 4.60 3.15 2.53
N MET A 56 5.00 1.91 2.23
CA MET A 56 4.81 0.79 3.15
C MET A 56 5.50 1.01 4.51
N ILE A 57 6.67 1.66 4.51
CA ILE A 57 7.35 2.03 5.76
C ILE A 57 6.58 3.11 6.51
N GLU A 58 6.04 4.12 5.83
CA GLU A 58 5.22 5.16 6.46
C GLU A 58 3.96 4.59 7.11
N ASP A 59 3.22 3.74 6.39
CA ASP A 59 2.01 3.10 6.91
C ASP A 59 2.30 2.30 8.17
N LEU A 60 3.42 1.58 8.18
CA LEU A 60 3.83 0.84 9.36
C LEU A 60 4.28 1.76 10.51
N CYS A 61 4.95 2.88 10.23
CA CYS A 61 5.31 3.87 11.25
C CYS A 61 4.07 4.55 11.86
N LEU A 62 3.03 4.79 11.04
CA LEU A 62 1.74 5.29 11.47
C LEU A 62 1.04 4.27 12.38
N GLN A 63 1.03 2.99 12.00
CA GLN A 63 0.45 1.93 12.83
C GLN A 63 1.16 1.77 14.19
N ILE A 64 2.51 1.85 14.21
CA ILE A 64 3.29 1.61 15.43
C ILE A 64 3.27 2.82 16.38
N ALA A 65 3.47 4.03 15.85
CA ALA A 65 3.75 5.21 16.66
C ALA A 65 2.93 6.45 16.25
N ASN A 66 2.04 6.33 15.27
CA ASN A 66 1.27 7.43 14.69
C ASN A 66 2.17 8.59 14.23
N LYS A 67 3.32 8.25 13.63
CA LYS A 67 4.31 9.22 13.12
C LYS A 67 4.53 9.02 11.63
N VAL A 68 4.51 10.14 10.91
CA VAL A 68 4.86 10.22 9.48
C VAL A 68 6.37 10.26 9.29
N LEU A 69 6.86 9.96 8.08
CA LEU A 69 8.30 9.87 7.81
C LEU A 69 9.04 11.20 8.04
N ASN A 70 8.40 12.34 7.77
CA ASN A 70 9.02 13.65 7.98
C ASN A 70 9.38 13.91 9.46
N GLN A 71 8.54 13.42 10.40
CA GLN A 71 8.75 13.52 11.84
C GLN A 71 9.86 12.58 12.32
N LEU A 72 10.16 11.57 11.52
CA LEU A 72 11.20 10.57 11.78
C LEU A 72 12.51 10.89 11.04
N GLY A 73 12.69 12.10 10.51
CA GLY A 73 13.93 12.52 9.83
C GLY A 73 14.23 11.76 8.54
N MET A 74 13.18 11.21 7.90
CA MET A 74 13.25 10.48 6.63
C MET A 74 12.84 11.40 5.47
N PRO A 75 13.30 11.11 4.23
CA PRO A 75 12.88 11.87 3.06
C PRO A 75 11.36 11.83 2.87
N SER A 76 10.79 12.98 2.49
CA SER A 76 9.36 13.12 2.18
C SER A 76 8.96 12.22 1.02
N LEU A 77 7.80 11.61 1.15
CA LEU A 77 7.15 10.84 0.10
C LEU A 77 6.69 11.74 -1.05
N ASN A 78 6.68 11.19 -2.27
CA ASN A 78 5.87 11.75 -3.35
C ASN A 78 4.52 11.01 -3.37
N ARG A 79 3.58 11.49 -2.55
CA ARG A 79 2.25 10.88 -2.40
C ARG A 79 1.36 11.04 -3.66
N SER A 80 1.79 11.83 -4.65
CA SER A 80 1.11 11.94 -5.95
C SER A 80 1.06 10.61 -6.72
N ALA A 81 2.03 9.72 -6.52
CA ALA A 81 1.99 8.37 -7.10
C ALA A 81 1.17 7.38 -6.24
N ALA A 82 0.95 7.71 -4.96
CA ALA A 82 0.27 6.87 -3.98
C ALA A 82 -1.25 7.11 -3.90
N ALA A 83 -1.76 8.22 -4.45
CA ALA A 83 -3.20 8.45 -4.59
C ALA A 83 -3.91 7.34 -5.41
N SER A 84 -3.13 6.51 -6.12
CA SER A 84 -3.60 5.30 -6.82
C SER A 84 -3.79 4.08 -5.91
N PHE A 85 -3.38 4.11 -4.65
CA PHE A 85 -3.35 2.94 -3.76
C PHE A 85 -3.86 3.29 -2.37
N ASP A 86 -5.10 3.78 -2.31
CA ASP A 86 -5.88 3.66 -1.08
C ASP A 86 -6.17 2.16 -0.89
N VAL A 87 -5.26 1.47 -0.21
CA VAL A 87 -5.33 0.04 0.08
C VAL A 87 -6.60 -0.29 0.86
N GLU A 88 -7.08 0.66 1.67
CA GLU A 88 -8.34 0.54 2.41
C GLU A 88 -9.52 0.53 1.43
N LEU A 89 -9.54 1.49 0.49
CA LEU A 89 -10.55 1.56 -0.57
C LEU A 89 -10.55 0.31 -1.45
N HIS A 90 -9.38 -0.19 -1.86
CA HIS A 90 -9.28 -1.42 -2.66
C HIS A 90 -9.74 -2.66 -1.87
N ARG A 91 -9.44 -2.71 -0.56
CA ARG A 91 -9.91 -3.81 0.30
C ARG A 91 -11.42 -3.75 0.49
N GLU A 92 -11.99 -2.56 0.64
CA GLU A 92 -13.45 -2.37 0.74
C GLU A 92 -14.16 -2.71 -0.57
N GLN A 93 -13.55 -2.41 -1.72
CA GLN A 93 -14.17 -2.59 -3.05
C GLN A 93 -13.92 -3.95 -3.70
N ASN A 94 -13.14 -4.85 -3.09
CA ASN A 94 -12.82 -6.17 -3.64
C ASN A 94 -13.97 -7.18 -3.45
N TYR A 95 -15.17 -6.83 -3.92
CA TYR A 95 -16.34 -7.69 -3.87
C TYR A 95 -16.25 -8.81 -4.92
N ASN A 96 -16.68 -10.02 -4.55
CA ASN A 96 -16.89 -11.08 -5.54
C ASN A 96 -18.12 -10.75 -6.39
N ILE A 97 -17.88 -10.24 -7.60
CA ILE A 97 -18.92 -9.81 -8.54
C ILE A 97 -19.86 -10.95 -8.90
N ALA A 98 -19.36 -12.20 -8.99
CA ALA A 98 -20.18 -13.36 -9.33
C ALA A 98 -21.19 -13.68 -8.21
N ASP A 99 -20.73 -13.68 -6.96
CA ASP A 99 -21.59 -13.93 -5.79
C ASP A 99 -22.59 -12.80 -5.61
N LEU A 100 -22.16 -11.55 -5.77
CA LEU A 100 -23.02 -10.38 -5.65
C LEU A 100 -24.11 -10.38 -6.73
N SER A 101 -23.75 -10.74 -7.98
CA SER A 101 -24.71 -10.89 -9.07
C SER A 101 -25.74 -11.98 -8.77
N SER A 102 -25.29 -13.14 -8.30
CA SER A 102 -26.18 -14.25 -7.90
C SER A 102 -27.11 -13.86 -6.75
N TYR A 103 -26.59 -13.16 -5.75
CA TYR A 103 -27.37 -12.62 -4.63
C TYR A 103 -28.46 -11.67 -5.11
N VAL A 104 -28.13 -10.71 -5.99
CA VAL A 104 -29.11 -9.78 -6.56
C VAL A 104 -30.20 -10.54 -7.31
N GLN A 105 -29.83 -11.44 -8.23
CA GLN A 105 -30.81 -12.21 -9.02
C GLN A 105 -31.77 -13.04 -8.17
N SER A 106 -31.25 -13.68 -7.10
CA SER A 106 -32.07 -14.49 -6.20
C SER A 106 -33.05 -13.69 -5.33
N ASN A 107 -32.81 -12.39 -5.14
CA ASN A 107 -33.63 -11.52 -4.29
C ASN A 107 -34.59 -10.61 -5.09
N ILE A 108 -34.40 -10.45 -6.40
CA ILE A 108 -35.35 -9.74 -7.28
C ILE A 108 -36.77 -10.32 -7.16
N SER A 109 -36.88 -11.65 -7.10
CA SER A 109 -38.18 -12.33 -6.98
C SER A 109 -38.88 -12.08 -5.63
N LYS A 110 -38.11 -11.69 -4.59
CA LYS A 110 -38.59 -11.46 -3.22
C LYS A 110 -38.96 -10.00 -2.94
N LEU A 111 -38.75 -9.09 -3.89
CA LEU A 111 -39.06 -7.68 -3.72
C LEU A 111 -40.57 -7.46 -3.55
N THR A 112 -40.95 -6.65 -2.57
CA THR A 112 -42.33 -6.19 -2.39
C THR A 112 -42.72 -5.16 -3.46
N LEU A 113 -44.01 -4.86 -3.57
CA LEU A 113 -44.52 -3.94 -4.58
C LEU A 113 -43.95 -2.53 -4.43
N GLU A 114 -43.77 -2.05 -3.18
CA GLU A 114 -43.14 -0.76 -2.88
C GLU A 114 -41.63 -0.75 -3.16
N GLN A 115 -40.94 -1.88 -3.02
CA GLN A 115 -39.51 -2.01 -3.33
C GLN A 115 -39.22 -2.09 -4.82
N ARG A 116 -40.21 -2.49 -5.64
CA ARG A 116 -40.09 -2.53 -7.11
C ARG A 116 -40.34 -1.18 -7.78
N SER A 117 -40.89 -0.20 -7.06
CA SER A 117 -41.28 1.11 -7.60
C SER A 117 -40.27 2.22 -7.34
N THR A 118 -39.05 1.92 -6.89
CA THR A 118 -37.92 2.86 -6.72
C THR A 118 -36.88 2.63 -7.81
#